data_AF-A0A7W0M7N1-F1
#
_entry.id   AF-A0A7W0M7N1-F1
#
_cell.length_a   1.000
_cell.length_b   1.000
_cell.length_c   1.000
_cell.angle_alpha   90.00
_cell.angle_beta   90.00
_cell.angle_gamma   90.00
#
_symmetry.space_group_name_H-M   'P 1'
#
loop_
_entity.id
_entity.type
_entity.pdbx_description
1 polymer ?
#
loop_
_entity_poly.entity_id
_entity_poly.type
_entity_poly.pdbx_seq_one_letter_code
_entity_poly.pdbx_strand_id
1 'polypeptide(L)'
;MPDNHSSGMIETFLSHLITSPTESAVLELAKQAMDDARDAGASWKDAHEAKALIHTWLAWQDPPGQQLHLALLQRILNPLSPKSKDFIDWFRKLYQV
;
A
#
# COMPACT_ATOMS: atom_id res chain seq x y z
N MET A 1 -7.39 -5.18 -9.67
CA MET A 1 -7.57 -3.82 -9.11
C MET A 1 -8.76 -3.14 -9.79
N PRO A 2 -9.22 -1.95 -9.37
CA PRO A 2 -10.38 -1.28 -9.99
C PRO A 2 -10.28 -1.06 -11.50
N ASP A 3 -9.05 -1.02 -12.01
CA ASP A 3 -8.71 -0.93 -13.43
C ASP A 3 -8.76 -2.28 -14.18
N ASN A 4 -8.95 -3.41 -13.49
CA ASN A 4 -8.84 -4.78 -14.01
C ASN A 4 -7.54 -5.09 -14.80
N HIS A 5 -6.52 -4.24 -14.66
CA HIS A 5 -5.25 -4.35 -15.36
C HIS A 5 -4.08 -4.52 -14.38
N SER A 6 -4.14 -3.82 -13.23
CA SER A 6 -3.11 -3.94 -12.20
C SER A 6 -3.29 -5.21 -11.37
N SER A 7 -2.16 -5.80 -10.96
CA SER A 7 -2.09 -6.99 -10.11
C SER A 7 -3.03 -6.86 -8.91
N GLY A 8 -3.83 -7.89 -8.65
CA GLY A 8 -4.88 -7.89 -7.63
C GLY A 8 -4.40 -8.02 -6.18
N MET A 9 -3.16 -7.67 -5.87
CA MET A 9 -2.65 -7.74 -4.50
C MET A 9 -3.27 -6.65 -3.62
N ILE A 10 -3.64 -7.04 -2.40
CA ILE A 10 -4.26 -6.12 -1.45
C ILE A 10 -3.29 -4.99 -1.08
N GLU A 11 -1.98 -5.26 -1.04
CA GLU A 11 -0.95 -4.29 -0.73
C GLU A 11 -0.91 -3.15 -1.73
N THR A 12 -1.12 -3.41 -3.03
CA THR A 12 -1.24 -2.36 -4.05
C THR A 12 -2.42 -1.44 -3.77
N PHE A 13 -3.54 -2.00 -3.31
CA PHE A 13 -4.69 -1.20 -2.90
C PHE A 13 -4.40 -0.37 -1.64
N LEU A 14 -3.75 -0.95 -0.64
CA LEU A 14 -3.44 -0.26 0.61
C LEU A 14 -2.52 0.92 0.40
N SER A 15 -1.52 0.80 -0.49
CA SER A 15 -0.67 1.94 -0.87
C SER A 15 -1.46 3.10 -1.48
N HIS A 16 -2.57 2.84 -2.19
CA HIS A 16 -3.42 3.90 -2.75
C HIS A 16 -4.24 4.66 -1.70
N LEU A 17 -4.39 4.11 -0.49
CA LEU A 17 -5.05 4.78 0.63
C LEU A 17 -4.14 5.78 1.35
N ILE A 18 -2.83 5.75 1.07
CA ILE A 18 -1.88 6.74 1.55
C ILE A 18 -2.10 8.03 0.76
N THR A 19 -2.74 9.01 1.38
CA THR A 19 -3.15 10.25 0.69
C THR A 19 -2.67 11.53 1.35
N SER A 20 -2.09 11.47 2.56
CA SER A 20 -1.43 12.65 3.11
C SER A 20 -0.20 12.98 2.27
N PRO A 21 0.08 14.27 1.95
CA PRO A 21 1.31 14.66 1.27
C PRO A 21 2.57 14.20 2.00
N THR A 22 2.56 14.25 3.34
CA THR A 22 3.69 13.80 4.17
C THR A 22 3.90 12.30 4.06
N GLU A 23 2.83 11.50 4.17
CA GLU A 23 2.91 10.05 4.07
C GLU A 23 3.28 9.58 2.66
N SER A 24 2.82 10.31 1.64
CA SER A 24 3.19 10.06 0.24
C SER A 24 4.68 10.29 0.02
N ALA A 25 5.25 11.34 0.61
CA ALA A 25 6.70 11.57 0.55
C ALA A 25 7.48 10.44 1.25
N VAL A 26 6.99 9.93 2.38
CA VAL A 26 7.59 8.78 3.07
C VAL A 26 7.47 7.49 2.24
N LEU A 27 6.37 7.31 1.50
CA LEU A 27 6.19 6.20 0.57
C LEU A 27 7.19 6.24 -0.58
N GLU A 28 7.45 7.41 -1.16
CA GLU A 28 8.49 7.58 -2.19
C GLU A 28 9.89 7.30 -1.64
N LEU A 29 10.18 7.69 -0.40
CA LEU A 29 11.44 7.32 0.26
C LEU A 29 11.55 5.80 0.45
N ALA A 30 10.45 5.12 0.78
CA ALA A 30 10.43 3.66 0.93
C ALA A 30 10.69 2.97 -0.41
N LYS A 31 10.17 3.55 -1.50
CA LYS A 31 10.43 3.08 -2.85
C LYS A 31 11.90 3.24 -3.23
N GLN A 32 12.51 4.40 -2.97
CA GLN A 32 13.94 4.60 -3.25
C GLN A 32 14.81 3.64 -2.44
N ALA A 33 14.50 3.46 -1.15
CA ALA A 33 15.23 2.51 -0.29
C ALA A 33 15.09 1.06 -0.79
N MET A 34 13.96 0.71 -1.40
CA MET A 34 13.80 -0.59 -2.05
C MET A 34 14.62 -0.71 -3.33
N ASP A 35 14.71 0.32 -4.15
CA ASP A 35 15.55 0.28 -5.35
C ASP A 35 17.02 0.04 -4.94
N ASP A 36 17.49 0.78 -3.94
CA ASP A 36 18.84 0.60 -3.38
C ASP A 36 19.03 -0.82 -2.79
N ALA A 37 18.03 -1.34 -2.07
CA ALA A 37 18.08 -2.69 -1.51
C ALA A 37 18.07 -3.77 -2.59
N ARG A 38 17.38 -3.54 -3.71
CA ARG A 38 17.37 -4.47 -4.84
C ARG A 38 18.76 -4.55 -5.47
N ASP A 39 19.40 -3.41 -5.67
CA ASP A 39 20.77 -3.32 -6.19
C ASP A 39 21.78 -3.98 -5.22
N ALA A 40 21.51 -3.90 -3.91
CA ALA A 40 22.28 -4.59 -2.87
C ALA A 40 22.01 -6.11 -2.78
N GLY A 41 21.14 -6.67 -3.62
CA GLY A 41 20.89 -8.11 -3.71
C GLY A 41 19.76 -8.64 -2.82
N ALA A 42 18.81 -7.78 -2.44
CA ALA A 42 17.65 -8.23 -1.67
C ALA A 42 16.78 -9.23 -2.46
N SER A 43 16.19 -10.18 -1.72
CA SER A 43 15.74 -11.47 -2.25
C SER A 43 14.23 -11.58 -2.55
N TRP A 44 13.48 -10.47 -2.50
CA TRP A 44 12.05 -10.54 -2.81
C TRP A 44 11.82 -10.81 -4.31
N LYS A 45 10.74 -11.54 -4.60
CA LYS A 45 10.30 -11.81 -5.96
C LYS A 45 9.63 -10.57 -6.53
N ASP A 46 9.70 -10.36 -7.84
CA ASP A 46 9.03 -9.22 -8.49
C ASP A 46 7.51 -9.25 -8.27
N ALA A 47 6.92 -10.44 -8.22
CA ALA A 47 5.51 -10.62 -7.84
C ALA A 47 5.17 -10.12 -6.42
N HIS A 48 6.14 -9.90 -5.54
CA HIS A 48 5.97 -9.44 -4.17
C HIS A 48 6.41 -7.97 -3.98
N GLU A 49 6.68 -7.23 -5.06
CA GLU A 49 7.18 -5.85 -4.97
C GLU A 49 6.26 -4.94 -4.15
N ALA A 50 4.96 -4.93 -4.42
CA ALA A 50 4.03 -4.09 -3.65
C ALA A 50 3.96 -4.51 -2.17
N LYS A 51 4.20 -5.78 -1.87
CA LYS A 51 4.29 -6.28 -0.49
C LYS A 51 5.54 -5.77 0.21
N ALA A 52 6.70 -5.83 -0.47
CA ALA A 52 7.92 -5.25 0.07
C ALA A 52 7.76 -3.74 0.33
N LEU A 53 7.12 -3.00 -0.59
CA LEU A 53 6.91 -1.56 -0.46
C LEU A 53 6.09 -1.18 0.76
N ILE A 54 4.89 -1.76 0.90
CA ILE A 54 4.01 -1.38 2.00
C ILE A 54 4.61 -1.78 3.36
N HIS A 55 5.33 -2.90 3.44
CA HIS A 55 5.97 -3.33 4.69
C HIS A 55 7.19 -2.48 5.05
N THR A 56 7.98 -2.03 4.07
CA THR A 56 9.05 -1.05 4.30
C THR A 56 8.49 0.27 4.81
N TRP A 57 7.42 0.77 4.17
CA TRP A 57 6.75 1.98 4.62
C TRP A 57 6.17 1.83 6.04
N LEU A 58 5.53 0.69 6.35
CA LEU A 58 5.01 0.38 7.67
C LEU A 58 6.09 0.32 8.76
N ALA A 59 7.31 -0.10 8.41
CA ALA A 59 8.44 -0.13 9.34
C ALA A 59 8.81 1.26 9.87
N TRP A 60 8.40 2.33 9.19
CA TRP A 60 8.70 3.72 9.55
C TRP A 60 7.51 4.47 10.18
N GLN A 61 6.37 3.80 10.36
CA GLN A 61 5.18 4.40 11.00
C GLN A 61 5.28 4.32 12.52
N ASP A 62 4.34 4.98 13.22
CA ASP A 62 4.16 4.87 14.66
C ASP A 62 2.83 4.17 14.99
N PRO A 63 2.84 2.97 15.61
CA PRO A 63 4.00 2.18 15.98
C PRO A 63 4.66 1.46 14.77
N PRO A 64 5.99 1.22 14.81
CA PRO A 64 6.72 0.69 13.66
C PRO A 64 6.39 -0.79 13.37
N GLY A 65 6.37 -1.13 12.08
CA GLY A 65 6.25 -2.51 11.61
C GLY A 65 4.87 -3.13 11.83
N GLN A 66 3.84 -2.29 11.92
CA GLN A 66 2.49 -2.77 12.19
C GLN A 66 1.96 -3.72 11.13
N GLN A 67 1.08 -4.64 11.55
CA GLN A 67 0.37 -5.49 10.61
C GLN A 67 -0.62 -4.66 9.78
N LEU A 68 -0.76 -4.97 8.50
CA LEU A 68 -1.63 -4.25 7.57
C LEU A 68 -3.07 -4.10 8.09
N HIS A 69 -3.60 -5.14 8.73
CA HIS A 69 -4.95 -5.10 9.29
C HIS A 69 -5.07 -4.11 10.46
N LEU A 70 -4.02 -3.94 11.26
CA LEU A 70 -3.99 -2.96 12.36
C LEU A 70 -3.84 -1.54 11.81
N ALA A 71 -3.00 -1.33 10.79
CA ALA A 71 -2.83 -0.03 10.16
C ALA A 71 -4.15 0.50 9.55
N LEU A 72 -4.94 -0.39 8.95
CA LEU A 72 -6.31 -0.08 8.51
C LEU A 72 -7.25 0.28 9.66
N LEU A 73 -7.28 -0.54 10.72
CA LEU A 73 -8.16 -0.34 11.87
C LEU A 73 -7.82 0.93 12.67
N GLN A 74 -6.55 1.30 12.71
CA GLN A 74 -6.07 2.51 13.39
C GLN A 74 -6.20 3.78 12.55
N ARG A 75 -6.79 3.70 11.34
CA ARG A 75 -6.95 4.82 10.40
C ARG A 75 -5.63 5.50 10.00
N ILE A 76 -4.51 4.80 10.15
CA ILE A 76 -3.23 5.20 9.55
C ILE A 76 -3.40 5.24 8.02
N LEU A 77 -4.18 4.31 7.48
CA LEU A 77 -4.73 4.41 6.13
C LEU A 77 -6.15 4.95 6.23
N ASN A 78 -6.38 6.20 5.81
CA ASN A 78 -7.69 6.83 5.96
C ASN A 78 -8.73 6.24 4.98
N PRO A 79 -9.70 5.44 5.45
CA PRO A 79 -10.67 4.78 4.59
C PRO A 79 -11.71 5.76 4.02
N LEU A 80 -11.73 7.03 4.46
CA LEU A 80 -12.62 8.09 3.97
C LEU A 80 -11.95 8.99 2.93
N SER A 81 -10.74 8.66 2.47
CA SER A 81 -10.09 9.39 1.39
C SER A 81 -10.94 9.31 0.10
N PRO A 82 -11.05 10.37 -0.71
CA PRO A 82 -11.81 10.33 -1.97
C PRO A 82 -11.40 9.16 -2.88
N LYS A 83 -10.15 8.69 -2.80
CA LYS A 83 -9.63 7.54 -3.57
C LYS A 83 -10.09 6.17 -3.06
N SER A 84 -10.56 6.06 -1.81
CA SER A 84 -11.13 4.80 -1.31
C SER A 84 -12.49 4.50 -1.95
N LYS A 85 -13.21 5.54 -2.38
CA LYS A 85 -14.51 5.43 -3.04
C LYS A 85 -14.43 4.63 -4.33
N ASP A 86 -13.43 4.89 -5.18
CA ASP A 86 -13.26 4.18 -6.45
C ASP A 86 -13.08 2.67 -6.24
N PHE A 87 -12.34 2.29 -5.19
CA PHE A 87 -12.19 0.89 -4.81
C PHE A 87 -13.47 0.29 -4.24
N ILE A 88 -14.15 1.01 -3.33
CA ILE A 88 -15.40 0.55 -2.73
C ILE A 88 -16.46 0.34 -3.82
N ASP A 89 -16.56 1.29 -4.76
CA ASP A 89 -17.52 1.23 -5.86
C ASP A 89 -17.18 0.09 -6.83
N TRP A 90 -15.90 -0.14 -7.14
CA TRP A 90 -15.48 -1.34 -7.88
C TRP A 90 -15.79 -2.64 -7.12
N PHE A 91 -15.51 -2.69 -5.81
CA PHE A 91 -15.73 -3.89 -4.99
C PHE A 91 -17.22 -4.23 -4.91
N ARG A 92 -18.07 -3.23 -4.65
CA ARG A 92 -19.53 -3.36 -4.67
C ARG A 92 -20.04 -3.84 -6.03
N LYS A 93 -19.50 -3.28 -7.12
CA LYS A 93 -19.84 -3.71 -8.48
C LYS A 93 -19.41 -5.15 -8.77
N LEU A 94 -18.22 -5.56 -8.30
CA LEU A 94 -17.68 -6.89 -8.52
C LEU A 94 -18.49 -7.96 -7.76
N TYR A 95 -18.80 -7.70 -6.50
CA TYR A 95 -19.46 -8.67 -5.61
C TYR A 95 -20.98 -8.46 -5.48
N GLN A 96 -21.54 -7.45 -6.14
CA GLN A 96 -22.97 -7.09 -6.11
C GLN A 96 -23.50 -6.86 -4.68
N VAL A 97 -22.76 -6.08 -3.90
CA VAL A 97 -23.04 -5.73 -2.48
C VAL A 97 -23.30 -4.25 -2.29
#